data_AF-A0A258J3W7-F1
#
_entry.id   AF-A0A258J3W7-F1
#
_cell.length_a   1.000
_cell.length_b   1.000
_cell.length_c   1.000
_cell.angle_alpha   90.00
_cell.angle_beta   90.00
_cell.angle_gamma   90.00
#
_symmetry.space_group_name_H-M   'P 1'
#
loop_
_entity.id
_entity.type
_entity.pdbx_description
1 polymer ?
#
loop_
_entity_poly.entity_id
_entity_poly.type
_entity_poly.pdbx_seq_one_letter_code
_entity_poly.pdbx_strand_id
1 'polypeptide(L)'
;MSAQNPEPSRSGAAADIEGSSGAGGIVDDEAAAEQRHREQELKREALNRELARLPMTDLGNVERFRKRFGDQFKWSKALGWFFWDGKRWSRDGAEARVRIASHETVRAIQDEAKALRDIALGLSQEHDIVPGEIAKARKDFEKQYKTKKDQAAGRLQLVHDADDPDVAAKAEKKRKAKADKEARFKRVIKVLFLHMDAGALADWGKASEMNSKMTPIDGHAAPYLATQIEAFDADPWMINVNNGTLFVDKALPGMIGFKPHDPTDLITKISPVNYDPRAGCPVFDAFLKRAQPDEDNRRFVIDWLGYSLA
;
A
#
# COMPACT_ATOMS: atom_id res chain seq x y z
N MET A 1 60.20 -13.61 35.05
CA MET A 1 59.31 -13.27 36.18
C MET A 1 58.06 -12.65 35.60
N SER A 2 56.91 -13.13 36.07
CA SER A 2 55.60 -13.17 35.43
C SER A 2 55.09 -11.86 34.81
N ALA A 3 54.63 -11.96 33.56
CA ALA A 3 53.81 -10.96 32.90
C ALA A 3 52.39 -10.97 33.49
N GLN A 4 51.96 -9.84 34.03
CA GLN A 4 50.56 -9.58 34.38
C GLN A 4 49.83 -9.03 33.15
N ASN A 5 48.85 -9.78 32.66
CA ASN A 5 47.86 -9.28 31.69
C ASN A 5 46.96 -8.23 32.36
N PRO A 6 46.63 -7.11 31.72
CA PRO A 6 45.51 -6.28 32.14
C PRO A 6 44.18 -6.91 31.68
N GLU A 7 43.20 -6.89 32.57
CA GLU A 7 41.86 -7.48 32.39
C GLU A 7 41.03 -6.79 31.27
N PRO A 8 40.18 -7.53 30.55
CA PRO A 8 39.21 -6.94 29.63
C PRO A 8 38.05 -6.28 30.38
N SER A 9 37.73 -5.02 30.03
CA SER A 9 36.59 -4.29 30.56
C SER A 9 35.27 -4.99 30.22
N ARG A 10 34.57 -5.48 31.23
CA ARG A 10 33.19 -5.96 31.16
C ARG A 10 32.22 -4.80 31.39
N SER A 11 31.30 -4.55 30.46
CA SER A 11 29.85 -4.68 30.70
C SER A 11 29.05 -4.18 29.48
N GLY A 12 28.78 -5.07 28.53
CA GLY A 12 27.57 -4.99 27.71
C GLY A 12 26.76 -6.24 28.05
N ALA A 13 25.64 -6.06 28.72
CA ALA A 13 24.77 -7.16 29.12
C ALA A 13 24.34 -7.94 27.87
N ALA A 14 24.77 -9.20 27.79
CA ALA A 14 24.35 -10.14 26.78
C ALA A 14 22.86 -10.49 27.01
N ALA A 15 22.04 -10.28 26.00
CA ALA A 15 20.82 -11.06 25.85
C ALA A 15 21.24 -12.40 25.22
N ASP A 16 21.07 -13.48 25.98
CA ASP A 16 21.33 -14.84 25.55
C ASP A 16 20.49 -15.18 24.31
N ILE A 17 21.17 -15.41 23.18
CA ILE A 17 20.56 -16.08 22.03
C ILE A 17 20.99 -17.54 22.12
N GLU A 18 20.16 -18.34 22.78
CA GLU A 18 20.30 -19.80 22.78
C GLU A 18 20.23 -20.32 21.34
N GLY A 19 21.26 -21.07 20.95
CA GLY A 19 21.26 -21.83 19.71
C GLY A 19 20.23 -22.94 19.77
N SER A 20 19.19 -22.81 18.94
CA SER A 20 18.22 -23.88 18.68
C SER A 20 18.39 -24.40 17.25
N SER A 21 18.62 -25.71 17.19
CA SER A 21 18.61 -26.64 16.06
C SER A 21 17.90 -26.19 14.77
N GLY A 22 18.66 -26.19 13.66
CA GLY A 22 18.24 -25.81 12.30
C GLY A 22 17.28 -26.76 11.57
N ALA A 23 16.35 -27.39 12.28
CA ALA A 23 15.23 -28.13 11.68
C ALA A 23 13.85 -27.55 12.06
N GLY A 24 13.73 -26.91 13.24
CA GLY A 24 12.50 -26.21 13.65
C GLY A 24 12.32 -24.86 12.97
N GLY A 25 13.41 -24.10 12.80
CA GLY A 25 13.35 -22.74 12.22
C GLY A 25 12.91 -22.66 10.75
N ILE A 26 13.14 -23.72 9.95
CA ILE A 26 12.74 -23.73 8.53
C ILE A 26 11.21 -23.88 8.41
N VAL A 27 10.59 -24.70 9.25
CA VAL A 27 9.14 -24.93 9.26
C VAL A 27 8.40 -23.70 9.81
N ASP A 28 8.98 -23.04 10.80
CA ASP A 28 8.47 -21.78 11.35
C ASP A 28 8.56 -20.62 10.35
N ASP A 29 9.64 -20.55 9.56
CA ASP A 29 9.83 -19.54 8.51
C ASP A 29 8.85 -19.72 7.33
N GLU A 30 8.56 -20.98 6.94
CA GLU A 30 7.60 -21.30 5.89
C GLU A 30 6.16 -20.96 6.31
N ALA A 31 5.76 -21.38 7.52
CA ALA A 31 4.44 -21.03 8.07
C ALA A 31 4.25 -19.51 8.20
N ALA A 32 5.29 -18.79 8.64
CA ALA A 32 5.27 -17.34 8.71
C ALA A 32 5.22 -16.69 7.32
N ALA A 33 5.91 -17.25 6.31
CA ALA A 33 5.86 -16.77 4.93
C ALA A 33 4.46 -16.96 4.32
N GLU A 34 3.85 -18.13 4.51
CA GLU A 34 2.47 -18.39 4.10
C GLU A 34 1.49 -17.43 4.76
N GLN A 35 1.63 -17.18 6.06
CA GLN A 35 0.78 -16.24 6.76
C GLN A 35 0.91 -14.82 6.19
N ARG A 36 2.14 -14.34 5.98
CA ARG A 36 2.39 -13.03 5.33
C ARG A 36 1.76 -12.97 3.95
N HIS A 37 1.89 -14.03 3.14
CA HIS A 37 1.28 -14.11 1.82
C HIS A 37 -0.25 -14.05 1.91
N ARG A 38 -0.88 -14.82 2.79
CA ARG A 38 -2.34 -14.78 3.03
C ARG A 38 -2.80 -13.38 3.46
N GLU A 39 -2.07 -12.73 4.35
CA GLU A 39 -2.39 -11.36 4.78
C GLU A 39 -2.26 -10.34 3.64
N GLN A 40 -1.24 -10.48 2.79
CA GLN A 40 -1.06 -9.63 1.61
C GLN A 40 -2.19 -9.83 0.60
N GLU A 41 -2.61 -11.07 0.37
CA GLU A 41 -3.73 -11.39 -0.51
C GLU A 41 -5.04 -10.77 0.00
N LEU A 42 -5.34 -10.91 1.29
CA LEU A 42 -6.52 -10.29 1.91
C LEU A 42 -6.50 -8.76 1.78
N LYS A 43 -5.34 -8.13 2.01
CA LYS A 43 -5.17 -6.68 1.80
C LYS A 43 -5.39 -6.30 0.35
N ARG A 44 -4.88 -7.09 -0.61
CA ARG A 44 -5.06 -6.86 -2.04
C ARG A 44 -6.52 -6.95 -2.46
N GLU A 45 -7.25 -7.95 -1.97
CA GLU A 45 -8.69 -8.11 -2.23
C GLU A 45 -9.50 -6.95 -1.63
N ALA A 46 -9.21 -6.56 -0.38
CA ALA A 46 -9.87 -5.44 0.26
C ALA A 46 -9.63 -4.13 -0.52
N LEU A 47 -8.39 -3.90 -0.96
CA LEU A 47 -8.04 -2.76 -1.78
C LEU A 47 -8.79 -2.78 -3.12
N ASN A 48 -8.85 -3.92 -3.81
CA ASN A 48 -9.60 -4.04 -5.07
C ASN A 48 -11.09 -3.69 -4.89
N ARG A 49 -11.71 -4.07 -3.76
CA ARG A 49 -13.10 -3.69 -3.45
C ARG A 49 -13.25 -2.19 -3.19
N GLU A 50 -12.29 -1.57 -2.54
CA GLU A 50 -12.27 -0.11 -2.32
C GLU A 50 -12.16 0.62 -3.66
N LEU A 51 -11.15 0.27 -4.46
CA LEU A 51 -10.81 0.94 -5.70
C LEU A 51 -11.85 0.75 -6.82
N ALA A 52 -12.61 -0.34 -6.80
CA ALA A 52 -13.71 -0.57 -7.73
C ALA A 52 -14.81 0.50 -7.67
N ARG A 53 -14.87 1.30 -6.59
CA ARG A 53 -15.82 2.42 -6.44
C ARG A 53 -15.31 3.74 -7.00
N LEU A 54 -14.04 3.82 -7.39
CA LEU A 54 -13.46 5.05 -7.93
C LEU A 54 -14.01 5.32 -9.34
N PRO A 55 -14.12 6.60 -9.74
CA PRO A 55 -14.58 6.97 -11.07
C PRO A 55 -13.77 6.29 -12.19
N MET A 56 -14.46 5.95 -13.29
CA MET A 56 -13.86 5.45 -14.53
C MET A 56 -13.34 6.63 -15.38
N THR A 57 -12.29 7.28 -14.91
CA THR A 57 -11.66 8.46 -15.52
C THR A 57 -10.14 8.40 -15.39
N ASP A 58 -9.41 9.25 -16.12
CA ASP A 58 -7.95 9.33 -16.01
C ASP A 58 -7.50 9.76 -14.59
N LEU A 59 -8.20 10.71 -13.97
CA LEU A 59 -7.94 11.07 -12.57
C LEU A 59 -8.26 9.92 -11.61
N GLY A 60 -9.31 9.14 -11.89
CA GLY A 60 -9.58 7.91 -11.16
C GLY A 60 -8.46 6.88 -11.30
N ASN A 61 -7.77 6.81 -12.45
CA ASN A 61 -6.60 5.95 -12.63
C ASN A 61 -5.39 6.46 -11.81
N VAL A 62 -5.22 7.79 -11.69
CA VAL A 62 -4.19 8.39 -10.81
C VAL A 62 -4.47 8.07 -9.34
N GLU A 63 -5.73 8.13 -8.91
CA GLU A 63 -6.11 7.76 -7.55
C GLU A 63 -5.85 6.27 -7.27
N ARG A 64 -6.18 5.38 -8.23
CA ARG A 64 -5.84 3.94 -8.14
C ARG A 64 -4.33 3.72 -8.02
N PHE A 65 -3.55 4.40 -8.85
CA PHE A 65 -2.10 4.33 -8.81
C PHE A 65 -1.54 4.73 -7.45
N ARG A 66 -1.97 5.89 -6.92
CA ARG A 66 -1.51 6.39 -5.62
C ARG A 66 -1.90 5.47 -4.47
N LYS A 67 -3.10 4.88 -4.50
CA LYS A 67 -3.55 3.94 -3.47
C LYS A 67 -2.78 2.61 -3.49
N ARG A 68 -2.29 2.18 -4.65
CA ARG A 68 -1.52 0.93 -4.80
C ARG A 68 -0.02 1.12 -4.57
N PHE A 69 0.53 2.21 -5.07
CA PHE A 69 1.98 2.41 -5.22
C PHE A 69 2.49 3.72 -4.63
N GLY A 70 1.63 4.58 -4.08
CA GLY A 70 2.02 5.92 -3.61
C GLY A 70 3.09 5.91 -2.52
N ASP A 71 3.16 4.86 -1.71
CA ASP A 71 4.19 4.71 -0.67
C ASP A 71 5.53 4.21 -1.21
N GLN A 72 5.55 3.71 -2.46
CA GLN A 72 6.76 3.16 -3.08
C GLN A 72 7.50 4.19 -3.94
N PHE A 73 6.88 5.34 -4.22
CA PHE A 73 7.44 6.35 -5.12
C PHE A 73 7.42 7.74 -4.48
N LYS A 74 8.47 8.51 -4.79
CA LYS A 74 8.51 9.96 -4.59
C LYS A 74 8.94 10.62 -5.88
N TRP A 75 8.53 11.86 -6.08
CA TRP A 75 8.95 12.66 -7.22
C TRP A 75 9.55 13.97 -6.74
N SER A 76 10.61 14.43 -7.37
CA SER A 76 11.11 15.80 -7.17
C SER A 76 11.22 16.52 -8.51
N LYS A 77 10.88 17.81 -8.51
CA LYS A 77 10.97 18.63 -9.72
C LYS A 77 12.40 18.73 -10.25
N ALA A 78 13.39 18.66 -9.36
CA ALA A 78 14.80 18.80 -9.71
C ALA A 78 15.40 17.51 -10.29
N LEU A 79 15.05 16.34 -9.72
CA LEU A 79 15.75 15.08 -9.99
C LEU A 79 14.89 13.97 -10.59
N GLY A 80 13.57 14.17 -10.69
CA GLY A 80 12.62 13.21 -11.24
C GLY A 80 12.14 12.20 -10.20
N TRP A 81 11.91 10.96 -10.66
CA TRP A 81 11.36 9.90 -9.82
C TRP A 81 12.40 9.22 -8.92
N PHE A 82 11.92 8.79 -7.76
CA PHE A 82 12.59 7.91 -6.81
C PHE A 82 11.66 6.74 -6.50
N PHE A 83 12.21 5.56 -6.27
CA PHE A 83 11.48 4.41 -5.73
C PHE A 83 12.15 3.90 -4.46
N TRP A 84 11.34 3.37 -3.54
CA TRP A 84 11.84 2.70 -2.35
C TRP A 84 12.32 1.29 -2.70
N ASP A 85 13.60 1.00 -2.53
CA ASP A 85 14.19 -0.32 -2.84
C ASP A 85 14.14 -1.31 -1.67
N GLY A 86 13.45 -0.94 -0.58
CA GLY A 86 13.43 -1.67 0.68
C GLY A 86 14.43 -1.16 1.71
N LYS A 87 15.40 -0.33 1.29
CA LYS A 87 16.45 0.21 2.15
C LYS A 87 16.60 1.73 2.03
N ARG A 88 16.43 2.27 0.82
CA ARG A 88 16.62 3.69 0.50
C ARG A 88 15.70 4.13 -0.63
N TRP A 89 15.61 5.45 -0.82
CA TRP A 89 15.04 6.06 -2.01
C TRP A 89 16.07 6.09 -3.13
N SER A 90 15.92 5.22 -4.13
CA SER A 90 16.82 5.12 -5.27
C SER A 90 16.23 5.80 -6.51
N ARG A 91 17.08 6.48 -7.27
CA ARG A 91 16.74 7.03 -8.60
C ARG A 91 16.97 6.03 -9.72
N ASP A 92 17.82 5.04 -9.48
CA ASP A 92 18.29 4.12 -10.51
C ASP A 92 17.17 3.17 -10.95
N GLY A 93 16.67 3.35 -12.18
CA GLY A 93 15.53 2.59 -12.68
C GLY A 93 14.16 3.06 -12.15
N ALA A 94 14.08 4.18 -11.42
CA ALA A 94 12.82 4.71 -10.89
C ALA A 94 11.80 5.00 -11.99
N GLU A 95 12.23 5.62 -13.10
CA GLU A 95 11.41 5.91 -14.28
C GLU A 95 10.77 4.66 -14.89
N ALA A 96 11.55 3.58 -15.02
CA ALA A 96 11.03 2.32 -15.55
C ALA A 96 10.01 1.69 -14.58
N ARG A 97 10.31 1.73 -13.28
CA ARG A 97 9.43 1.16 -12.23
C ARG A 97 8.11 1.91 -12.12
N VAL A 98 8.12 3.24 -12.14
CA VAL A 98 6.88 4.03 -12.09
C VAL A 98 6.03 3.76 -13.33
N ARG A 99 6.66 3.57 -14.50
CA ARG A 99 5.97 3.21 -15.74
C ARG A 99 5.34 1.82 -15.68
N ILE A 100 6.05 0.84 -15.11
CA ILE A 100 5.51 -0.51 -14.88
C ILE A 100 4.32 -0.45 -13.91
N ALA A 101 4.43 0.30 -12.82
CA ALA A 101 3.35 0.49 -11.84
C ALA A 101 2.11 1.17 -12.45
N SER A 102 2.29 2.10 -13.40
CA SER A 102 1.19 2.66 -14.20
C SER A 102 0.47 1.56 -15.01
N HIS A 103 1.21 0.67 -15.67
CA HIS A 103 0.60 -0.45 -16.41
C HIS A 103 -0.10 -1.45 -15.48
N GLU A 104 0.50 -1.77 -14.33
CA GLU A 104 -0.09 -2.66 -13.33
C GLU A 104 -1.38 -2.07 -12.75
N THR A 105 -1.44 -0.75 -12.55
CA THR A 105 -2.65 -0.05 -12.10
C THR A 105 -3.81 -0.30 -13.06
N VAL A 106 -3.57 -0.18 -14.36
CA VAL A 106 -4.61 -0.39 -15.37
C VAL A 106 -5.03 -1.85 -15.44
N ARG A 107 -4.08 -2.79 -15.41
CA ARG A 107 -4.38 -4.23 -15.41
C ARG A 107 -5.22 -4.64 -14.20
N ALA A 108 -4.92 -4.07 -13.03
CA ALA A 108 -5.62 -4.36 -11.78
C ALA A 108 -7.10 -3.91 -11.78
N ILE A 109 -7.52 -3.08 -12.74
CA ILE A 109 -8.95 -2.72 -12.93
C ILE A 109 -9.79 -3.98 -13.21
N GLN A 110 -9.21 -5.01 -13.83
CA GLN A 110 -9.93 -6.28 -14.02
C GLN A 110 -10.19 -7.00 -12.69
N ASP A 111 -9.26 -6.92 -11.73
CA ASP A 111 -9.43 -7.48 -10.39
C ASP A 111 -10.46 -6.69 -9.58
N GLU A 112 -10.51 -5.36 -9.75
CA GLU A 112 -11.54 -4.49 -9.20
C GLU A 112 -12.94 -4.86 -9.74
N ALA A 113 -13.04 -5.08 -11.05
CA ALA A 113 -14.29 -5.54 -11.67
C ALA A 113 -14.68 -6.94 -11.16
N LYS A 114 -13.72 -7.86 -10.99
CA LYS A 114 -13.96 -9.17 -10.38
C LYS A 114 -14.48 -9.02 -8.95
N ALA A 115 -13.89 -8.13 -8.15
CA ALA A 115 -14.33 -7.89 -6.78
C ALA A 115 -15.80 -7.46 -6.69
N LEU A 116 -16.29 -6.63 -7.62
CA LEU A 116 -17.71 -6.28 -7.70
C LEU A 116 -18.60 -7.47 -8.07
N ARG A 117 -18.15 -8.34 -8.98
CA ARG A 117 -18.86 -9.59 -9.33
C ARG A 117 -18.96 -10.52 -8.13
N ASP A 118 -17.87 -10.65 -7.36
CA ASP A 118 -17.83 -11.49 -6.17
C ASP A 118 -18.79 -10.96 -5.08
N ILE A 119 -18.88 -9.62 -4.90
CA ILE A 119 -19.88 -9.00 -4.02
C ILE A 119 -21.31 -9.29 -4.52
N ALA A 120 -21.56 -9.16 -5.83
CA ALA A 120 -22.87 -9.44 -6.41
C ALA A 120 -23.27 -10.92 -6.22
N LEU A 121 -22.32 -11.84 -6.38
CA LEU A 121 -22.51 -13.27 -6.17
C LEU A 121 -22.84 -13.57 -4.70
N GLY A 122 -22.07 -13.02 -3.76
CA GLY A 122 -22.31 -13.19 -2.33
C GLY A 122 -23.69 -12.69 -1.91
N LEU A 123 -24.09 -11.50 -2.36
CA LEU A 123 -25.44 -10.97 -2.08
C LEU A 123 -26.55 -11.78 -2.73
N SER A 124 -26.29 -12.38 -3.90
CA SER A 124 -27.26 -13.26 -4.55
C SER A 124 -27.46 -14.55 -3.76
N GLN A 125 -26.38 -15.13 -3.24
CA GLN A 125 -26.41 -16.33 -2.39
C GLN A 125 -27.06 -16.05 -1.03
N GLU A 126 -26.69 -14.94 -0.37
CA GLU A 126 -27.23 -14.55 0.95
C GLU A 126 -28.75 -14.31 0.93
N HIS A 127 -29.30 -13.90 -0.22
CA HIS A 127 -30.70 -13.50 -0.34
C HIS A 127 -31.51 -14.38 -1.31
N ASP A 128 -30.97 -15.53 -1.72
CA ASP A 128 -31.60 -16.47 -2.65
C ASP A 128 -32.12 -15.80 -3.93
N ILE A 129 -31.34 -14.86 -4.48
CA ILE A 129 -31.69 -14.12 -5.70
C ILE A 129 -31.28 -14.97 -6.91
N VAL A 130 -32.26 -15.38 -7.71
CA VAL A 130 -32.00 -16.21 -8.89
C VAL A 130 -31.70 -15.39 -10.14
N PRO A 131 -30.89 -15.90 -11.09
CA PRO A 131 -30.53 -15.16 -12.32
C PRO A 131 -31.72 -14.64 -13.13
N GLY A 132 -32.85 -15.36 -13.13
CA GLY A 132 -34.07 -14.94 -13.81
C GLY A 132 -34.67 -13.63 -13.27
N GLU A 133 -34.49 -13.34 -11.98
CA GLU A 133 -34.95 -12.08 -11.37
C GLU A 133 -34.09 -10.91 -11.80
N ILE A 134 -32.77 -11.10 -11.83
CA ILE A 134 -31.81 -10.10 -12.28
C ILE A 134 -32.07 -9.79 -13.77
N ALA A 135 -32.27 -10.82 -14.59
CA ALA A 135 -32.58 -10.66 -16.02
C ALA A 135 -33.90 -9.92 -16.25
N LYS A 136 -34.93 -10.22 -15.45
CA LYS A 136 -36.21 -9.49 -15.49
C LYS A 136 -36.04 -8.04 -15.07
N ALA A 137 -35.37 -7.78 -13.95
CA ALA A 137 -35.09 -6.43 -13.47
C ALA A 137 -34.29 -5.62 -14.49
N ARG A 138 -33.31 -6.23 -15.18
CA ARG A 138 -32.55 -5.59 -16.26
C ARG A 138 -33.45 -5.19 -17.43
N LYS A 139 -34.33 -6.09 -17.90
CA LYS A 139 -35.29 -5.78 -18.97
C LYS A 139 -36.25 -4.66 -18.56
N ASP A 140 -36.76 -4.71 -17.34
CA ASP A 140 -37.66 -3.69 -16.79
C ASP A 140 -36.96 -2.33 -16.69
N PHE A 141 -35.71 -2.32 -16.23
CA PHE A 141 -34.86 -1.12 -16.14
C PHE A 141 -34.55 -0.53 -17.53
N GLU A 142 -34.12 -1.35 -18.49
CA GLU A 142 -33.86 -0.92 -19.87
C GLU A 142 -35.12 -0.35 -20.54
N LYS A 143 -36.27 -0.98 -20.32
CA LYS A 143 -37.57 -0.50 -20.81
C LYS A 143 -37.89 0.86 -20.19
N GLN A 144 -37.78 1.00 -18.87
CA GLN A 144 -38.05 2.25 -18.16
C GLN A 144 -37.09 3.38 -18.56
N TYR A 145 -35.81 3.09 -18.81
CA TYR A 145 -34.82 4.06 -19.28
C TYR A 145 -35.12 4.55 -20.71
N LYS A 146 -35.48 3.64 -21.62
CA LYS A 146 -35.93 3.99 -22.99
C LYS A 146 -37.18 4.87 -22.94
N THR A 147 -38.18 4.50 -22.14
CA THR A 147 -39.40 5.30 -21.99
C THR A 147 -39.16 6.67 -21.36
N LYS A 148 -38.20 6.81 -20.42
CA LYS A 148 -37.83 8.12 -19.84
C LYS A 148 -37.08 9.03 -20.82
N LYS A 149 -36.27 8.48 -21.72
CA LYS A 149 -35.66 9.23 -22.83
C LYS A 149 -36.74 9.81 -23.76
N ASP A 150 -37.84 9.08 -23.95
CA ASP A 150 -39.01 9.53 -24.72
C ASP A 150 -39.93 10.48 -23.93
N GLN A 151 -40.00 10.34 -22.60
CA GLN A 151 -40.85 11.15 -21.71
C GLN A 151 -40.20 12.47 -21.20
N ALA A 152 -38.95 12.76 -21.55
CA ALA A 152 -38.36 14.09 -21.37
C ALA A 152 -39.11 15.21 -22.17
N ALA A 153 -40.12 14.83 -22.97
CA ALA A 153 -41.04 15.70 -23.70
C ALA A 153 -42.48 15.80 -23.12
N GLY A 154 -42.76 15.31 -21.90
CA GLY A 154 -44.15 15.23 -21.41
C GLY A 154 -44.32 15.56 -19.93
N ARG A 155 -45.06 16.65 -19.66
CA ARG A 155 -45.32 17.26 -18.36
C ARG A 155 -45.98 16.29 -17.34
N LEU A 156 -45.57 16.47 -16.08
CA LEU A 156 -46.03 15.84 -14.83
C LEU A 156 -47.44 16.32 -14.43
N GLN A 157 -48.33 15.41 -14.01
CA GLN A 157 -49.50 15.76 -13.20
C GLN A 157 -49.84 14.64 -12.21
N LEU A 158 -50.06 15.01 -10.95
CA LEU A 158 -50.43 14.17 -9.81
C LEU A 158 -51.89 14.46 -9.42
N VAL A 159 -52.65 13.43 -9.04
CA VAL A 159 -53.91 13.56 -8.28
C VAL A 159 -54.01 12.39 -7.27
N HIS A 160 -54.32 12.71 -6.01
CA HIS A 160 -54.70 11.80 -4.91
C HIS A 160 -56.20 11.47 -5.00
N ASP A 161 -56.73 10.37 -4.45
CA ASP A 161 -57.24 10.30 -3.07
C ASP A 161 -57.65 8.86 -2.70
N ALA A 162 -57.61 8.51 -1.41
CA ALA A 162 -58.41 7.43 -0.84
C ALA A 162 -58.51 7.52 0.69
N ASP A 163 -59.74 7.57 1.22
CA ASP A 163 -60.11 7.36 2.63
C ASP A 163 -60.99 6.11 2.75
N ASP A 164 -60.69 5.19 3.68
CA ASP A 164 -61.67 4.42 4.51
C ASP A 164 -60.93 3.57 5.60
N PRO A 165 -61.36 3.56 6.89
CA PRO A 165 -60.55 3.12 8.04
C PRO A 165 -60.66 1.64 8.48
N ASP A 166 -61.47 0.77 7.88
CA ASP A 166 -61.70 -0.60 8.43
C ASP A 166 -60.66 -1.66 8.02
N VAL A 167 -59.47 -1.21 7.59
CA VAL A 167 -58.43 -2.05 6.94
C VAL A 167 -57.25 -2.37 7.86
N ALA A 168 -57.22 -2.00 9.15
CA ALA A 168 -55.97 -1.94 9.92
C ALA A 168 -55.16 -3.25 10.06
N ALA A 169 -55.77 -4.41 10.38
CA ALA A 169 -55.03 -5.67 10.57
C ALA A 169 -54.64 -6.36 9.24
N LYS A 170 -55.53 -6.30 8.23
CA LYS A 170 -55.20 -6.72 6.85
C LYS A 170 -54.21 -5.75 6.21
N ALA A 171 -54.27 -4.46 6.53
CA ALA A 171 -53.33 -3.44 6.10
C ALA A 171 -51.95 -3.68 6.71
N GLU A 172 -51.83 -4.11 7.96
CA GLU A 172 -50.52 -4.41 8.55
C GLU A 172 -49.84 -5.60 7.87
N LYS A 173 -50.57 -6.71 7.66
CA LYS A 173 -50.06 -7.86 6.89
C LYS A 173 -49.76 -7.51 5.44
N LYS A 174 -50.60 -6.68 4.80
CA LYS A 174 -50.41 -6.16 3.43
C LYS A 174 -49.26 -5.16 3.34
N ARG A 175 -49.03 -4.33 4.37
CA ARG A 175 -47.91 -3.38 4.51
C ARG A 175 -46.61 -4.12 4.73
N LYS A 176 -46.59 -5.14 5.60
CA LYS A 176 -45.42 -6.02 5.81
C LYS A 176 -45.08 -6.78 4.52
N ALA A 177 -46.06 -7.41 3.88
CA ALA A 177 -45.84 -8.08 2.59
C ALA A 177 -45.40 -7.11 1.46
N LYS A 178 -45.88 -5.86 1.48
CA LYS A 178 -45.41 -4.80 0.56
C LYS A 178 -43.98 -4.38 0.87
N ALA A 179 -43.64 -4.20 2.14
CA ALA A 179 -42.29 -3.86 2.61
C ALA A 179 -41.28 -4.97 2.31
N ASP A 180 -41.64 -6.24 2.51
CA ASP A 180 -40.80 -7.40 2.20
C ASP A 180 -40.54 -7.50 0.69
N LYS A 181 -41.57 -7.27 -0.14
CA LYS A 181 -41.43 -7.19 -1.60
C LYS A 181 -40.56 -6.03 -2.03
N GLU A 182 -40.70 -4.86 -1.41
CA GLU A 182 -39.87 -3.69 -1.69
C GLU A 182 -38.40 -3.91 -1.28
N ALA A 183 -38.16 -4.52 -0.12
CA ALA A 183 -36.82 -4.88 0.34
C ALA A 183 -36.18 -5.91 -0.60
N ARG A 184 -36.93 -6.92 -1.04
CA ARG A 184 -36.46 -7.88 -2.05
C ARG A 184 -36.14 -7.21 -3.37
N PHE A 185 -37.01 -6.32 -3.85
CA PHE A 185 -36.77 -5.54 -5.06
C PHE A 185 -35.49 -4.69 -4.95
N LYS A 186 -35.29 -3.97 -3.84
CA LYS A 186 -34.08 -3.19 -3.59
C LYS A 186 -32.82 -4.05 -3.62
N ARG A 187 -32.87 -5.28 -3.07
CA ARG A 187 -31.75 -6.23 -3.11
C ARG A 187 -31.45 -6.71 -4.53
N VAL A 188 -32.48 -7.10 -5.30
CA VAL A 188 -32.32 -7.50 -6.71
C VAL A 188 -31.73 -6.36 -7.55
N ILE A 189 -32.21 -5.14 -7.36
CA ILE A 189 -31.69 -3.95 -8.05
C ILE A 189 -30.23 -3.65 -7.65
N LYS A 190 -29.88 -3.80 -6.38
CA LYS A 190 -28.49 -3.65 -5.91
C LYS A 190 -27.56 -4.66 -6.60
N VAL A 191 -27.96 -5.93 -6.67
CA VAL A 191 -27.19 -6.98 -7.37
C VAL A 191 -27.07 -6.67 -8.87
N LEU A 192 -28.16 -6.22 -9.50
CA LEU A 192 -28.15 -5.80 -10.90
C LEU A 192 -27.13 -4.68 -11.14
N PHE A 193 -27.14 -3.63 -10.32
CA PHE A 193 -26.19 -2.52 -10.48
C PHE A 193 -24.75 -2.96 -10.27
N LEU A 194 -24.46 -3.82 -9.29
CA LEU A 194 -23.11 -4.37 -9.12
C LEU A 194 -22.62 -5.14 -10.36
N HIS A 195 -23.48 -5.93 -11.00
CA HIS A 195 -23.13 -6.59 -12.25
C HIS A 195 -22.90 -5.60 -13.41
N MET A 196 -23.72 -4.55 -13.50
CA MET A 196 -23.57 -3.50 -14.50
C MET A 196 -22.27 -2.71 -14.31
N ASP A 197 -21.99 -2.28 -13.08
CA ASP A 197 -20.78 -1.55 -12.70
C ASP A 197 -19.54 -2.41 -12.94
N ALA A 198 -19.57 -3.70 -12.57
CA ALA A 198 -18.49 -4.64 -12.87
C ALA A 198 -18.25 -4.81 -14.37
N GLY A 199 -19.30 -4.81 -15.18
CA GLY A 199 -19.20 -4.84 -16.64
C GLY A 199 -18.56 -3.57 -17.19
N ALA A 200 -19.09 -2.41 -16.80
CA ALA A 200 -18.58 -1.12 -17.21
C ALA A 200 -17.11 -0.90 -16.80
N LEU A 201 -16.74 -1.31 -15.59
CA LEU A 201 -15.37 -1.20 -15.07
C LEU A 201 -14.41 -2.12 -15.83
N ALA A 202 -14.83 -3.34 -16.17
CA ALA A 202 -14.00 -4.25 -16.98
C ALA A 202 -13.78 -3.70 -18.39
N ASP A 203 -14.81 -3.12 -19.00
CA ASP A 203 -14.71 -2.47 -20.31
C ASP A 203 -13.81 -1.22 -20.24
N TRP A 204 -13.91 -0.44 -19.16
CA TRP A 204 -13.01 0.68 -18.89
C TRP A 204 -11.55 0.23 -18.77
N GLY A 205 -11.28 -0.81 -17.98
CA GLY A 205 -9.92 -1.36 -17.83
C GLY A 205 -9.31 -1.76 -19.18
N LYS A 206 -10.05 -2.52 -20.01
CA LYS A 206 -9.61 -2.89 -21.36
C LYS A 206 -9.36 -1.65 -22.23
N ALA A 207 -10.23 -0.65 -22.15
CA ALA A 207 -10.07 0.58 -22.91
C ALA A 207 -8.83 1.37 -22.46
N SER A 208 -8.51 1.38 -21.16
CA SER A 208 -7.32 2.02 -20.60
C SER A 208 -6.01 1.31 -20.97
N GLU A 209 -6.04 0.01 -21.27
CA GLU A 209 -4.85 -0.73 -21.74
C GLU A 209 -4.49 -0.41 -23.20
N MET A 210 -5.42 0.12 -23.99
CA MET A 210 -5.16 0.43 -25.40
C MET A 210 -4.16 1.57 -25.52
N ASN A 211 -3.15 1.42 -26.37
CA ASN A 211 -2.06 2.38 -26.55
C ASN A 211 -2.54 3.83 -26.87
N SER A 212 -3.67 3.97 -27.57
CA SER A 212 -4.28 5.28 -27.87
C SER A 212 -4.89 5.99 -26.64
N LYS A 213 -5.03 5.28 -25.51
CA LYS A 213 -5.63 5.75 -24.27
C LYS A 213 -4.77 5.50 -23.03
N MET A 214 -3.50 5.10 -23.22
CA MET A 214 -2.54 4.99 -22.12
C MET A 214 -2.09 6.40 -21.71
N THR A 215 -3.01 7.12 -21.06
CA THR A 215 -2.76 8.44 -20.46
C THR A 215 -1.58 8.31 -19.48
N PRO A 216 -0.63 9.27 -19.43
CA PRO A 216 0.51 9.18 -18.54
C PRO A 216 0.08 9.35 -17.08
N ILE A 217 -0.38 8.26 -16.45
CA ILE A 217 -0.75 8.17 -15.04
C ILE A 217 0.40 8.69 -14.17
N ASP A 218 1.63 8.31 -14.51
CA ASP A 218 2.85 8.77 -13.85
C ASP A 218 2.96 10.31 -13.88
N GLY A 219 2.85 10.94 -15.06
CA GLY A 219 2.89 12.40 -15.19
C GLY A 219 1.82 13.12 -14.36
N HIS A 220 0.60 12.59 -14.30
CA HIS A 220 -0.46 13.15 -13.46
C HIS A 220 -0.31 12.83 -11.97
N ALA A 221 0.34 11.72 -11.61
CA ALA A 221 0.60 11.33 -10.23
C ALA A 221 1.76 12.12 -9.60
N ALA A 222 2.75 12.53 -10.40
CA ALA A 222 3.97 13.21 -9.94
C ALA A 222 3.71 14.38 -8.98
N PRO A 223 2.78 15.33 -9.24
CA PRO A 223 2.51 16.44 -8.33
C PRO A 223 1.97 16.00 -6.96
N TYR A 224 1.26 14.88 -6.90
CA TYR A 224 0.71 14.34 -5.65
C TYR A 224 1.75 13.57 -4.82
N LEU A 225 2.86 13.18 -5.43
CA LEU A 225 3.98 12.46 -4.81
C LEU A 225 5.22 13.35 -4.69
N ALA A 226 5.05 14.65 -4.90
CA ALA A 226 6.12 15.63 -4.89
C ALA A 226 6.76 15.73 -3.49
N THR A 227 8.08 15.67 -3.45
CA THR A 227 8.91 15.89 -2.26
C THR A 227 10.04 16.84 -2.64
N GLN A 228 10.30 17.83 -1.78
CA GLN A 228 11.37 18.80 -1.99
C GLN A 228 12.73 18.10 -1.92
N ILE A 229 13.71 18.56 -2.69
CA ILE A 229 15.00 17.87 -2.75
C ILE A 229 15.75 17.95 -1.42
N GLU A 230 15.55 19.04 -0.68
CA GLU A 230 16.14 19.31 0.63
C GLU A 230 15.59 18.40 1.73
N ALA A 231 14.46 17.71 1.48
CA ALA A 231 13.93 16.73 2.42
C ALA A 231 14.66 15.38 2.33
N PHE A 232 15.32 15.09 1.20
CA PHE A 232 16.14 13.89 1.07
C PHE A 232 17.49 14.07 1.74
N ASP A 233 17.92 13.06 2.50
CA ASP A 233 19.16 13.10 3.29
C ASP A 233 19.25 14.35 4.22
N ALA A 234 18.11 14.79 4.76
CA ALA A 234 18.01 16.05 5.52
C ALA A 234 18.62 15.96 6.93
N ASP A 235 18.59 14.78 7.54
CA ASP A 235 19.19 14.55 8.86
C ASP A 235 20.67 14.10 8.69
N PRO A 236 21.65 14.96 9.01
CA PRO A 236 23.07 14.61 8.88
C PRO A 236 23.53 13.56 9.90
N TRP A 237 22.70 13.24 10.90
CA TRP A 237 23.02 12.29 11.95
C TRP A 237 22.47 10.89 11.66
N MET A 238 21.91 10.66 10.47
CA MET A 238 21.38 9.36 10.06
C MET A 238 22.18 8.78 8.89
N ILE A 239 22.57 7.51 9.03
CA ILE A 239 23.37 6.80 8.03
C ILE A 239 22.75 5.44 7.75
N ASN A 240 22.40 5.21 6.49
CA ASN A 240 21.93 3.91 6.03
C ASN A 240 23.10 2.93 5.82
N VAL A 241 22.97 1.73 6.37
CA VAL A 241 23.86 0.58 6.17
C VAL A 241 23.06 -0.60 5.60
N ASN A 242 23.67 -1.70 5.17
CA ASN A 242 22.96 -2.77 4.47
C ASN A 242 21.82 -3.45 5.26
N ASN A 243 21.88 -3.40 6.60
CA ASN A 243 20.94 -4.07 7.51
C ASN A 243 20.07 -3.11 8.34
N GLY A 244 20.15 -1.78 8.12
CA GLY A 244 19.32 -0.81 8.84
C GLY A 244 19.85 0.62 8.76
N THR A 245 19.29 1.48 9.60
CA THR A 245 19.68 2.88 9.72
C THR A 245 20.34 3.11 11.08
N LEU A 246 21.56 3.62 11.06
CA LEU A 246 22.25 4.16 12.24
C LEU A 246 21.83 5.60 12.44
N PHE A 247 21.66 6.02 13.70
CA PHE A 247 21.41 7.41 14.03
C PHE A 247 22.19 7.84 15.28
N VAL A 248 22.59 9.11 15.34
CA VAL A 248 23.28 9.67 16.52
C VAL A 248 22.26 10.30 17.46
N ASP A 249 22.20 9.82 18.70
CA ASP A 249 21.37 10.39 19.77
C ASP A 249 22.19 10.47 21.07
N LYS A 250 22.39 11.69 21.56
CA LYS A 250 23.17 11.96 22.78
C LYS A 250 22.57 11.34 24.04
N ALA A 251 21.29 10.97 24.03
CA ALA A 251 20.63 10.30 25.14
C ALA A 251 20.94 8.80 25.22
N LEU A 252 21.44 8.19 24.14
CA LEU A 252 21.74 6.75 24.10
C LEU A 252 23.16 6.43 24.62
N PRO A 253 23.36 5.26 25.25
CA PRO A 253 24.70 4.76 25.55
C PRO A 253 25.55 4.66 24.28
N GLY A 254 26.75 5.24 24.30
CA GLY A 254 27.61 5.30 23.11
C GLY A 254 27.12 6.22 22.00
N MET A 255 26.03 6.96 22.22
CA MET A 255 25.39 7.93 21.32
C MET A 255 24.89 7.39 19.99
N ILE A 256 24.86 6.06 19.79
CA ILE A 256 24.47 5.44 18.52
C ILE A 256 23.24 4.57 18.73
N GLY A 257 22.18 4.87 17.98
CA GLY A 257 21.00 4.05 17.83
C GLY A 257 21.00 3.29 16.50
N PHE A 258 20.23 2.22 16.44
CA PHE A 258 20.05 1.39 15.25
C PHE A 258 18.57 1.01 15.11
N LYS A 259 18.02 1.19 13.90
CA LYS A 259 16.62 0.81 13.59
C LYS A 259 16.53 0.14 12.21
N PRO A 260 15.46 -0.63 11.93
CA PRO A 260 15.16 -1.04 10.56
C PRO A 260 15.03 0.16 9.62
N HIS A 261 15.27 -0.08 8.33
CA HIS A 261 15.08 0.95 7.32
C HIS A 261 13.66 1.48 7.33
N ASP A 262 13.53 2.80 7.28
CA ASP A 262 12.25 3.47 7.30
C ASP A 262 12.15 4.41 6.08
N PRO A 263 11.18 4.22 5.18
CA PRO A 263 10.99 5.12 4.03
C PRO A 263 10.67 6.56 4.44
N THR A 264 10.21 6.79 5.67
CA THR A 264 9.96 8.15 6.18
C THR A 264 11.22 8.93 6.48
N ASP A 265 12.39 8.27 6.59
CA ASP A 265 13.69 8.92 6.78
C ASP A 265 14.21 9.65 5.53
N LEU A 266 13.63 9.37 4.36
CA LEU A 266 13.99 9.99 3.08
C LEU A 266 15.50 9.89 2.72
N ILE A 267 16.17 8.84 3.19
CA ILE A 267 17.60 8.61 2.89
C ILE A 267 17.77 8.03 1.48
N THR A 268 18.69 8.58 0.70
CA THR A 268 19.00 8.14 -0.67
C THR A 268 20.35 7.42 -0.78
N LYS A 269 21.20 7.55 0.24
CA LYS A 269 22.52 6.93 0.29
C LYS A 269 22.50 5.65 1.12
N ILE A 270 23.42 4.72 0.84
CA ILE A 270 23.61 3.52 1.64
C ILE A 270 25.07 3.10 1.60
N SER A 271 25.61 2.76 2.76
CA SER A 271 26.92 2.12 2.87
C SER A 271 26.78 0.61 2.72
N PRO A 272 27.59 -0.06 1.86
CA PRO A 272 27.45 -1.48 1.54
C PRO A 272 28.03 -2.41 2.62
N VAL A 273 27.89 -2.04 3.90
CA VAL A 273 28.39 -2.80 5.06
C VAL A 273 27.23 -3.13 5.99
N ASN A 274 27.29 -4.24 6.70
CA ASN A 274 26.36 -4.52 7.79
C ASN A 274 26.91 -3.92 9.08
N TYR A 275 26.04 -3.27 9.86
CA TYR A 275 26.39 -2.87 11.22
C TYR A 275 26.35 -4.08 12.16
N ASP A 276 27.44 -4.31 12.89
CA ASP A 276 27.54 -5.22 14.02
C ASP A 276 28.20 -4.46 15.18
N PRO A 277 27.49 -4.18 16.29
CA PRO A 277 28.04 -3.44 17.43
C PRO A 277 29.19 -4.17 18.13
N ARG A 278 29.41 -5.46 17.83
CA ARG A 278 30.49 -6.27 18.38
C ARG A 278 31.68 -6.41 17.44
N ALA A 279 31.61 -5.83 16.25
CA ALA A 279 32.71 -5.91 15.28
C ALA A 279 33.97 -5.22 15.83
N GLY A 280 35.09 -5.94 15.82
CA GLY A 280 36.42 -5.37 16.06
C GLY A 280 37.08 -4.90 14.76
N CYS A 281 38.17 -4.14 14.87
CA CYS A 281 38.93 -3.66 13.70
C CYS A 281 40.45 -3.80 13.86
N PRO A 282 40.99 -5.02 14.13
CA PRO A 282 42.38 -5.20 14.56
C PRO A 282 43.42 -4.70 13.55
N VAL A 283 43.15 -4.80 12.25
CA VAL A 283 44.03 -4.28 11.20
C VAL A 283 44.05 -2.75 11.19
N PHE A 284 42.88 -2.12 11.37
CA PHE A 284 42.74 -0.67 11.41
C PHE A 284 43.36 -0.10 12.69
N ASP A 285 43.12 -0.73 13.84
CA ASP A 285 43.73 -0.38 15.12
C ASP A 285 45.25 -0.49 15.07
N ALA A 286 45.80 -1.56 14.48
CA ALA A 286 47.24 -1.72 14.32
C ALA A 286 47.83 -0.66 13.39
N PHE A 287 47.12 -0.34 12.30
CA PHE A 287 47.51 0.73 11.38
C PHE A 287 47.55 2.09 12.08
N LEU A 288 46.49 2.46 12.81
CA LEU A 288 46.41 3.73 13.52
C LEU A 288 47.46 3.84 14.61
N LYS A 289 47.71 2.77 15.39
CA LYS A 289 48.79 2.75 16.39
C LYS A 289 50.17 2.96 15.76
N ARG A 290 50.40 2.44 14.56
CA ARG A 290 51.65 2.64 13.82
C ARG A 290 51.77 4.06 13.25
N ALA A 291 50.68 4.59 12.70
CA ALA A 291 50.67 5.90 12.04
C ALA A 291 50.65 7.08 13.04
N GLN A 292 49.91 6.93 14.14
CA GLN A 292 49.84 7.88 15.25
C GLN A 292 49.96 7.11 16.58
N PRO A 293 51.20 6.94 17.10
CA PRO A 293 51.44 6.19 18.34
C PRO A 293 50.84 6.87 19.56
N ASP A 294 50.82 8.20 19.58
CA ASP A 294 50.24 8.99 20.66
C ASP A 294 48.72 8.79 20.74
N GLU A 295 48.23 8.46 21.93
CA GLU A 295 46.84 8.02 22.11
C GLU A 295 45.82 9.15 21.95
N ASP A 296 46.11 10.32 22.51
CA ASP A 296 45.23 11.49 22.45
C ASP A 296 45.10 12.00 21.00
N ASN A 297 46.22 12.13 20.29
CA ASN A 297 46.21 12.52 18.88
C ASN A 297 45.53 11.46 18.00
N ARG A 298 45.72 10.17 18.30
CA ARG A 298 45.04 9.08 17.56
C ARG A 298 43.53 9.15 17.76
N ARG A 299 43.07 9.46 18.98
CA ARG A 299 41.64 9.65 19.25
C ARG A 299 41.07 10.81 18.45
N PHE A 300 41.77 11.95 18.43
CA PHE A 300 41.39 13.10 17.62
C PHE A 300 41.28 12.77 16.13
N VAL A 301 42.22 11.99 15.58
CA VAL A 301 42.18 11.54 14.17
C VAL A 301 40.95 10.67 13.89
N ILE A 302 40.58 9.78 14.82
CA ILE A 302 39.38 8.94 14.69
C ILE A 302 38.12 9.80 14.72
N ASP A 303 38.03 10.76 15.64
CA ASP A 303 36.89 11.67 15.74
C ASP A 303 36.75 12.51 14.46
N TRP A 304 37.86 13.01 13.90
CA TRP A 304 37.89 13.75 12.63
C TRP A 304 37.51 12.88 11.42
N LEU A 305 37.96 11.63 11.39
CA LEU A 305 37.56 10.65 10.38
C LEU A 305 36.04 10.41 10.44
N GLY A 306 35.50 10.23 11.65
CA GLY A 306 34.06 10.04 11.87
C GLY A 306 33.23 11.23 11.39
N TYR A 307 33.67 12.46 11.68
CA TYR A 307 33.02 13.68 11.19
C TYR A 307 32.99 13.75 9.65
N SER A 308 34.01 13.23 8.98
CA SER A 308 34.14 13.28 7.52
C SER A 308 33.33 12.21 6.78
N LEU A 309 32.69 11.29 7.50
CA LEU A 309 31.86 10.20 6.94
C LEU A 309 30.37 10.57 6.84
N ALA A 310 29.94 11.64 7.51
CA ALA A 310 28.58 12.19 7.45
C ALA A 310 28.47 13.24 6.33
#